data_AF-A0A090RQF3-F1
#
_entry.id   AF-A0A090RQF3-F1
#
_cell.length_a   1.000
_cell.length_b   1.000
_cell.length_c   1.000
_cell.angle_alpha   90.00
_cell.angle_beta   90.00
_cell.angle_gamma   90.00
#
_symmetry.space_group_name_H-M   'P 1'
#
loop_
_entity.id
_entity.type
_entity.pdbx_description
1 polymer ?
#
loop_
_entity_poly.entity_id
_entity_poly.type
_entity_poly.pdbx_seq_one_letter_code
_entity_poly.pdbx_strand_id
1 'polypeptide(L)' 'MPLCHGGCPKNRTLLNQDSEPMNILCSGYKMFFVYALPRMLRMVDAMKNGYSPKYYQLF' A
#
# COMPACT_ATOMS: atom_id res chain seq x y z
N MET A 1 -8.30 -3.24 3.20
CA MET A 1 -7.40 -2.12 2.85
C MET A 1 -7.63 -1.76 1.39
N PRO A 2 -8.23 -0.60 1.08
CA PRO A 2 -8.68 -0.26 -0.27
C PRO A 2 -7.52 -0.19 -1.27
N LEU A 3 -6.28 0.05 -0.85
CA LEU A 3 -5.13 0.21 -1.76
C LEU A 3 -4.63 -1.10 -2.41
N CYS A 4 -4.88 -2.26 -1.80
CA CYS A 4 -4.23 -3.51 -2.22
C CYS A 4 -4.98 -4.23 -3.35
N HIS A 5 -6.32 -4.26 -3.30
CA HIS A 5 -7.19 -4.94 -4.28
C HIS A 5 -6.76 -6.39 -4.66
N GLY A 6 -6.08 -7.12 -3.77
CA GLY A 6 -5.55 -8.47 -4.03
C GLY A 6 -4.29 -8.51 -4.90
N GLY A 7 -3.73 -7.37 -5.28
CA GLY A 7 -2.51 -7.26 -6.09
C GLY A 7 -2.61 -7.95 -7.45
N CYS A 8 -1.45 -8.21 -8.06
CA CYS A 8 -1.34 -8.88 -9.35
C CYS A 8 -1.94 -10.31 -9.29
N PRO A 9 -2.85 -10.69 -10.21
CA PRO A 9 -3.42 -12.03 -10.26
C PRO A 9 -2.38 -13.16 -10.36
N LYS A 10 -1.26 -12.94 -11.08
CA LYS A 10 -0.16 -13.91 -11.21
C LYS A 10 0.43 -14.36 -9.86
N ASN A 11 0.35 -13.50 -8.84
CA ASN A 11 0.91 -13.77 -7.52
C ASN A 11 -0.12 -14.34 -6.54
N ARG A 12 -1.35 -14.62 -6.99
CA ARG A 12 -2.42 -15.22 -6.16
C ARG A 12 -2.31 -16.73 -6.13
N THR A 13 -1.21 -17.21 -5.56
CA THR A 13 -0.84 -18.63 -5.55
C THR A 13 -1.14 -19.34 -4.24
N LEU A 14 -1.54 -18.61 -3.19
CA LEU A 14 -1.98 -19.19 -1.91
C LEU A 14 -3.51 -19.27 -1.88
N LEU A 15 -4.07 -20.14 -1.04
CA LEU A 15 -5.48 -20.14 -0.69
C LEU A 15 -5.65 -19.50 0.70
N ASN A 16 -6.69 -18.69 0.88
CA ASN A 16 -7.08 -18.21 2.21
C ASN A 16 -7.96 -19.26 2.93
N GLN A 17 -8.48 -18.90 4.12
CA GLN A 17 -9.35 -19.77 4.91
C GLN A 17 -10.66 -20.14 4.20
N ASP A 18 -11.12 -19.30 3.29
CA ASP A 18 -12.32 -19.51 2.48
C ASP A 18 -12.01 -20.24 1.16
N SER A 19 -10.80 -20.75 0.98
CA SER A 19 -10.30 -21.37 -0.26
C SER A 19 -10.28 -20.43 -1.47
N GLU A 20 -10.23 -19.12 -1.23
CA GLU A 20 -10.11 -18.10 -2.28
C GLU A 20 -8.64 -17.79 -2.59
N PRO A 21 -8.28 -17.51 -3.87
CA PRO A 21 -6.93 -17.15 -4.26
C PRO A 21 -6.41 -15.88 -3.55
N MET A 22 -5.37 -16.03 -2.74
CA MET A 22 -4.70 -14.98 -1.99
C MET A 22 -3.31 -14.70 -2.54
N ASN A 23 -2.97 -13.42 -2.64
CA ASN A 23 -1.64 -12.97 -3.02
C ASN A 23 -0.59 -13.47 -2.01
N ILE A 24 0.47 -14.12 -2.47
CA ILE A 24 1.55 -14.63 -1.62
C ILE A 24 2.25 -13.53 -0.80
N LEU A 25 2.21 -12.28 -1.28
CA LEU A 25 2.78 -11.12 -0.61
C LEU A 25 1.79 -10.40 0.31
N CYS A 26 0.61 -10.95 0.57
CA CYS A 26 -0.45 -10.30 1.34
C CYS A 26 0.02 -9.80 2.72
N SER A 27 0.76 -10.62 3.48
CA SER A 27 1.33 -10.22 4.77
C SER A 27 2.34 -9.08 4.62
N GLY A 28 3.21 -9.16 3.62
CA GLY A 28 4.18 -8.12 3.26
C GLY A 28 3.51 -6.78 2.93
N TYR A 29 2.47 -6.79 2.09
CA TYR A 29 1.72 -5.59 1.76
C TYR A 29 1.04 -4.98 2.99
N LYS A 30 0.45 -5.80 3.88
CA LYS A 30 -0.13 -5.32 5.14
C LYS A 30 0.92 -4.57 5.96
N MET A 31 2.08 -5.18 6.18
CA MET A 31 3.17 -4.55 6.94
C MET A 31 3.69 -3.27 6.27
N PHE A 32 3.92 -3.31 4.97
CA PHE A 32 4.40 -2.17 4.19
C PHE A 32 3.44 -0.98 4.31
N PHE A 33 2.16 -1.17 4.04
CA PHE A 33 1.21 -0.06 4.07
C PHE A 33 0.98 0.47 5.49
N VAL A 34 0.98 -0.37 6.52
CA VAL A 34 0.93 0.13 7.92
C VAL A 34 2.10 1.08 8.20
N TYR A 35 3.31 0.76 7.72
CA TYR A 35 4.50 1.56 7.97
C TYR A 35 4.66 2.78 7.05
N ALA A 36 4.41 2.60 5.75
CA ALA A 36 4.72 3.58 4.71
C ALA A 36 3.56 4.54 4.41
N LEU A 37 2.31 4.09 4.56
CA LEU A 37 1.14 4.88 4.14
C LEU A 37 1.06 6.26 4.81
N PRO A 38 1.31 6.43 6.13
CA PRO A 38 1.28 7.76 6.74
C PRO A 38 2.28 8.74 6.11
N ARG A 39 3.46 8.27 5.68
CA ARG A 39 4.46 9.09 4.98
C ARG A 39 4.06 9.39 3.55
N MET A 40 3.54 8.40 2.83
CA MET A 40 3.06 8.60 1.46
C MET A 40 1.89 9.59 1.40
N LEU A 41 0.99 9.58 2.38
CA LEU A 41 -0.10 10.56 2.45
C LEU A 41 0.44 11.99 2.62
N ARG A 42 1.43 12.20 3.49
CA ARG A 42 2.10 13.50 3.61
C ARG A 42 2.83 13.94 2.35
N MET A 43 3.43 13.00 1.61
CA MET A 43 4.00 13.29 0.29
C MET A 43 2.93 13.77 -0.70
N VAL A 44 1.75 13.15 -0.68
CA VAL A 44 0.60 13.57 -1.48
C VAL A 44 0.13 14.98 -1.06
N ASP A 45 0.08 15.27 0.23
CA ASP A 45 -0.30 16.61 0.72
C ASP A 45 0.71 17.68 0.30
N ALA A 46 2.01 17.39 0.33
CA ALA A 46 3.03 18.27 -0.23
C ALA A 46 2.79 18.57 -1.71
N MET A 47 2.52 17.52 -2.51
CA MET A 47 2.23 17.65 -3.94
C MET A 47 0.97 18.47 -4.21
N LYS A 48 -0.09 18.28 -3.44
CA LYS A 48 -1.34 19.07 -3.55
C LYS A 48 -1.13 20.55 -3.27
N ASN A 49 -0.15 20.90 -2.43
CA ASN A 49 0.23 22.27 -2.13
C ASN A 49 1.30 22.84 -3.09
N GLY A 50 1.64 22.13 -4.16
CA GLY A 50 2.61 22.58 -5.17
C GLY A 50 4.08 22.33 -4.82
N TYR A 51 4.35 21.57 -3.77
CA TYR A 51 5.71 21.21 -3.35
C TYR A 51 6.13 19.85 -3.92
N SER A 52 7.45 19.67 -4.10
CA SER A 52 8.01 18.34 -4.34
C SER A 52 7.76 17.43 -3.12
N PRO A 53 7.46 16.12 -3.31
CA PRO A 53 7.20 15.19 -2.21
C PRO A 53 8.40 15.01 -1.26
N LYS A 54 9.61 15.43 -1.64
CA LYS A 54 10.76 15.47 -0.72
C LYS A 54 10.52 16.37 0.51
N TYR A 55 9.60 17.33 0.41
CA TYR A 55 9.23 18.24 1.49
C TYR A 55 8.07 17.73 2.36
N TYR A 56 7.72 16.44 2.29
CA TYR A 56 6.61 15.84 3.06
C TYR A 56 6.69 16.03 4.58
N GLN A 57 7.86 16.36 5.13
CA GLN A 57 8.03 16.59 6.56
C GLN A 57 7.42 17.92 7.04
N LEU A 58 7.12 18.84 6.11
CA LEU A 58 6.41 20.09 6.38
C LEU A 58 4.88 19.93 6.41
N PHE A 59 4.40 18.73 6.07
CA PHE A 59 3.00 18.31 6.04
C PHE A 59 2.82 17.11 6.98
#